data_AF-A0A2J0M403-F1
#
_entry.id   AF-A0A2J0M403-F1
#
_cell.length_a   1.000
_cell.length_b   1.000
_cell.length_c   1.000
_cell.angle_alpha   90.00
_cell.angle_beta   90.00
_cell.angle_gamma   90.00
#
_symmetry.space_group_name_H-M   'P 1'
#
loop_
_entity.id
_entity.type
_entity.pdbx_description
1 polymer ?
#
loop_
_entity_poly.entity_id
_entity_poly.type
_entity_poly.pdbx_seq_one_letter_code
_entity_poly.pdbx_strand_id
1 'polypeptide(L)'
;LFASIIIGALGAVMDIGMSISSSVTEVKKTYPYARMQELIKSGLTVGRDVMGTMVNTLIFAYVGVSLPLLLLFTKYGGSYLKFLNFEFVAEEVVRSIAGSIGLVAAIPLTAIIAGYLEGAKRETKNKK
;
A
#
# COMPACT_ATOMS: atom_id res chain seq x y z
N LEU A 1 14.35 -13.69 2.57
CA LEU A 1 13.21 -13.51 1.66
C LEU A 1 11.87 -13.23 2.35
N PHE A 2 11.15 -14.22 2.92
CA PHE A 2 9.76 -13.98 3.39
C PHE A 2 9.63 -12.91 4.48
N ALA A 3 10.51 -12.90 5.48
CA ALA A 3 10.48 -11.88 6.53
C ALA A 3 10.68 -10.46 5.99
N SER A 4 11.58 -10.26 5.02
CA SER A 4 11.80 -8.93 4.42
C SER A 4 10.62 -8.49 3.55
N ILE A 5 9.97 -9.41 2.83
CA ILE A 5 8.71 -9.12 2.12
C ILE A 5 7.65 -8.64 3.11
N ILE A 6 7.44 -9.39 4.21
CA ILE A 6 6.42 -9.06 5.21
C ILE A 6 6.69 -7.70 5.85
N ILE A 7 7.93 -7.43 6.28
CA ILE A 7 8.29 -6.16 6.92
C ILE A 7 8.14 -4.98 5.95
N GLY A 8 8.61 -5.11 4.71
CA GLY A 8 8.46 -4.07 3.69
C GLY A 8 6.99 -3.79 3.35
N ALA A 9 6.19 -4.85 3.17
CA ALA A 9 4.77 -4.73 2.90
C ALA A 9 4.01 -4.10 4.08
N LEU A 10 4.34 -4.48 5.33
CA LEU A 10 3.74 -3.88 6.53
C LEU A 10 3.97 -2.38 6.61
N GLY A 11 5.18 -1.90 6.28
CA GLY A 11 5.47 -0.46 6.26
C GLY A 11 4.59 0.30 5.28
N ALA A 12 4.49 -0.18 4.04
CA ALA A 12 3.65 0.45 3.02
C ALA A 12 2.15 0.37 3.36
N VAL A 13 1.68 -0.75 3.92
CA VAL A 13 0.29 -0.92 4.37
C VAL A 13 -0.02 0.03 5.54
N MET A 14 0.91 0.23 6.48
CA MET A 14 0.73 1.15 7.60
C MET A 14 0.57 2.60 7.14
N ASP A 15 1.37 3.03 6.16
CA ASP A 15 1.32 4.39 5.62
C ASP A 15 -0.02 4.69 4.90
N ILE A 16 -0.47 3.76 4.05
CA ILE A 16 -1.81 3.83 3.44
C ILE A 16 -2.91 3.80 4.49
N GLY A 17 -2.77 2.89 5.45
CA GLY A 17 -3.72 2.68 6.54
C GLY A 17 -3.96 3.96 7.32
N MET A 18 -2.86 4.63 7.71
CA MET A 18 -2.89 5.90 8.43
C MET A 18 -3.53 7.00 7.59
N SER A 19 -3.12 7.15 6.33
CA SER A 19 -3.63 8.20 5.44
C SER A 19 -5.14 8.09 5.22
N ILE A 20 -5.63 6.89 4.86
CA ILE A 20 -7.07 6.65 4.63
C ILE A 20 -7.86 6.83 5.93
N SER A 21 -7.40 6.24 7.04
CA SER A 21 -8.09 6.33 8.33
C SER A 21 -8.20 7.77 8.83
N SER A 22 -7.11 8.53 8.72
CA SER A 22 -7.07 9.94 9.10
C SER A 22 -8.07 10.76 8.27
N SER A 23 -8.07 10.60 6.94
CA SER A 23 -8.98 11.32 6.06
C SER A 23 -10.45 10.96 6.31
N VAL A 24 -10.78 9.68 6.51
CA VAL A 24 -12.15 9.25 6.85
C VAL A 24 -12.60 9.85 8.18
N THR A 25 -11.71 9.86 9.18
CA THR A 25 -11.97 10.45 10.49
C THR A 25 -12.21 11.96 10.38
N GLU A 26 -11.42 12.66 9.57
CA GLU A 26 -11.56 14.09 9.35
C GLU A 26 -12.85 14.44 8.62
N VAL A 27 -13.21 13.68 7.58
CA VAL A 27 -14.49 13.82 6.88
C VAL A 27 -15.66 13.61 7.84
N LYS A 28 -15.56 12.62 8.75
CA LYS A 28 -16.59 12.40 9.78
C LYS A 28 -16.69 13.53 10.79
N LYS A 29 -15.56 14.14 11.19
CA LYS A 29 -15.55 15.29 12.11
C LYS A 29 -16.21 16.52 11.46
N THR A 30 -15.92 16.77 10.19
CA THR A 30 -16.47 17.93 9.44
C THR A 30 -17.94 17.70 9.05
N TYR A 31 -18.31 16.47 8.70
CA TYR A 31 -19.68 16.09 8.34
C TYR A 31 -20.19 14.96 9.24
N PRO A 32 -20.66 15.27 10.48
CA PRO A 32 -21.11 14.27 11.45
C PRO A 32 -22.25 13.38 10.94
N TYR A 33 -23.06 13.89 10.03
CA TYR A 33 -24.23 13.21 9.46
C TYR A 33 -23.91 12.32 8.26
N ALA A 34 -22.65 12.26 7.81
CA ALA A 34 -22.23 11.41 6.70
C ALA A 34 -22.61 9.94 6.97
N ARG A 35 -23.17 9.30 5.94
CA ARG A 35 -23.51 7.88 5.94
C ARG A 35 -22.24 7.04 5.79
N MET A 36 -22.27 5.80 6.28
CA MET A 36 -21.15 4.86 6.17
C MET A 36 -20.64 4.73 4.72
N GLN A 37 -21.53 4.64 3.74
CA GLN A 37 -21.17 4.55 2.32
C GLN A 37 -20.40 5.79 1.82
N GLU A 38 -20.72 6.98 2.32
CA GLU A 38 -20.04 8.23 1.95
C GLU A 38 -18.64 8.27 2.54
N LEU A 39 -18.47 7.79 3.78
CA LEU A 39 -17.17 7.65 4.44
C LEU A 39 -16.27 6.65 3.70
N ILE A 40 -16.81 5.48 3.34
CA ILE A 40 -16.07 4.47 2.56
C ILE A 40 -15.66 5.05 1.20
N LYS A 41 -16.59 5.72 0.49
CA LYS A 41 -16.30 6.33 -0.80
C LYS A 41 -15.20 7.39 -0.69
N SER A 42 -15.25 8.22 0.35
CA SER A 42 -14.20 9.21 0.61
C SER A 42 -12.85 8.55 0.87
N GLY A 43 -12.80 7.51 1.71
CA GLY A 43 -11.58 6.76 1.97
C GLY A 43 -11.00 6.09 0.72
N LEU A 44 -11.86 5.58 -0.18
CA LEU A 44 -11.44 5.00 -1.45
C LEU A 44 -10.88 6.05 -2.42
N THR A 45 -11.50 7.23 -2.50
CA THR A 45 -11.01 8.34 -3.34
C THR A 45 -9.61 8.77 -2.87
N VAL A 46 -9.45 9.02 -1.57
CA VAL A 46 -8.14 9.40 -1.00
C VAL A 46 -7.12 8.28 -1.18
N GLY A 47 -7.52 7.02 -0.94
CA GLY A 47 -6.64 5.88 -1.13
C GLY A 47 -6.13 5.75 -2.57
N ARG A 48 -6.96 6.07 -3.56
CA ARG A 48 -6.54 6.13 -4.98
C ARG A 48 -5.52 7.25 -5.23
N ASP A 49 -5.71 8.42 -4.62
CA ASP A 49 -4.81 9.55 -4.81
C ASP A 49 -3.43 9.29 -4.17
N VAL A 50 -3.43 8.76 -2.95
CA VAL A 50 -2.20 8.36 -2.22
C VAL A 50 -1.49 7.19 -2.90
N MET A 51 -2.23 6.29 -3.56
CA MET A 51 -1.63 5.19 -4.30
C MET A 51 -0.67 5.68 -5.39
N GLY A 52 -1.01 6.78 -6.09
CA GLY A 52 -0.17 7.33 -7.15
C GLY A 52 1.20 7.78 -6.64
N THR A 53 1.22 8.50 -5.52
CA THR A 53 2.47 8.97 -4.90
C THR A 53 3.26 7.81 -4.31
N MET A 54 2.60 6.83 -3.71
CA MET A 54 3.27 5.69 -3.09
C MET A 54 3.88 4.72 -4.09
N VAL A 55 3.21 4.46 -5.21
CA VAL A 55 3.77 3.63 -6.30
C VAL A 55 5.08 4.25 -6.81
N ASN A 56 5.14 5.56 -6.96
CA ASN A 56 6.37 6.25 -7.37
C ASN A 56 7.52 6.02 -6.36
N THR A 57 7.22 6.14 -5.06
CA THR A 57 8.20 5.85 -4.00
C THR A 57 8.65 4.38 -4.01
N LEU A 58 7.73 3.43 -4.22
CA LEU A 58 8.06 2.01 -4.31
C LEU A 58 8.93 1.70 -5.53
N ILE A 59 8.63 2.30 -6.68
CA ILE A 59 9.48 2.18 -7.88
C ILE A 59 10.91 2.63 -7.56
N PHE A 60 11.08 3.80 -6.95
CA PHE A 60 12.42 4.27 -6.57
C PHE A 60 13.10 3.38 -5.53
N ALA A 61 12.36 2.88 -4.55
CA ALA A 61 12.89 1.95 -3.56
C ALA A 61 13.39 0.65 -4.23
N TYR A 62 12.59 0.04 -5.10
CA TYR A 62 12.95 -1.19 -5.81
C TYR A 62 14.14 -0.99 -6.77
N VAL A 63 14.15 0.12 -7.52
CA VAL A 63 15.28 0.46 -8.40
C VAL A 63 16.55 0.66 -7.57
N GLY A 64 16.47 1.41 -6.46
CA GLY A 64 17.59 1.66 -5.56
C GLY A 64 18.17 0.37 -4.97
N VAL A 65 17.30 -0.53 -4.49
CA VAL A 65 17.70 -1.86 -3.97
C VAL A 65 18.30 -2.75 -5.06
N SER A 66 17.86 -2.58 -6.32
CA SER A 66 18.34 -3.37 -7.46
C SER A 66 19.65 -2.83 -8.08
N LEU A 67 20.12 -1.65 -7.70
CA LEU A 67 21.36 -1.05 -8.26
C LEU A 67 22.59 -1.97 -8.13
N PRO A 68 22.87 -2.61 -6.98
CA PRO A 68 24.01 -3.54 -6.87
C PRO A 68 23.90 -4.74 -7.80
N LEU A 69 22.68 -5.26 -8.02
CA LEU A 69 22.42 -6.35 -8.97
C LEU A 69 22.67 -5.90 -10.42
N LEU A 70 22.24 -4.68 -10.77
CA LEU A 70 22.51 -4.09 -12.08
C LEU A 70 24.02 -3.87 -12.30
N LEU A 71 24.77 -3.44 -11.28
CA LEU A 71 26.23 -3.32 -11.34
C LEU A 71 26.93 -4.68 -11.45
N LEU A 72 26.42 -5.71 -10.78
CA LEU A 72 26.93 -7.06 -10.91
C LEU A 72 26.73 -7.59 -12.34
N PHE A 73 25.58 -7.29 -12.94
CA PHE A 73 25.27 -7.64 -14.33
C PHE A 73 26.21 -6.96 -15.34
N THR A 74 26.49 -5.66 -15.16
CA THR A 74 27.43 -4.96 -16.05
C THR A 74 28.85 -5.52 -15.98
N LYS A 75 29.28 -6.00 -14.81
CA LYS A 75 30.63 -6.57 -14.62
C LYS A 75 30.77 -8.00 -15.12
N TYR A 76 29.77 -8.86 -14.89
CA TYR A 76 29.81 -10.30 -15.25
C TYR A 76 29.10 -10.63 -16.56
N GLY A 77 28.77 -9.60 -17.36
CA GLY A 77 28.12 -9.61 -18.67
C GLY A 77 27.96 -10.99 -19.32
N GLY A 78 26.78 -11.57 -19.12
CA GLY A 78 26.35 -12.80 -19.79
C GLY A 78 24.99 -12.59 -20.47
N SER A 79 24.49 -13.65 -21.13
CA SER A 79 23.17 -13.64 -21.78
C SER A 79 22.07 -13.09 -20.87
N TYR A 80 21.23 -12.18 -21.38
CA TYR A 80 20.06 -11.63 -20.69
C TYR A 80 19.14 -12.71 -20.11
N LEU A 81 19.05 -13.87 -20.78
CA LEU A 81 18.30 -15.02 -20.30
C LEU A 81 18.91 -15.63 -19.04
N LYS A 82 20.24 -15.61 -18.91
CA LYS A 82 20.92 -16.08 -17.71
C LYS A 82 20.66 -15.14 -16.55
N PHE A 83 20.68 -13.82 -16.80
CA PHE A 83 20.35 -12.79 -15.82
C PHE A 83 18.93 -12.95 -15.25
N LEU A 84 17.93 -13.12 -16.11
CA LEU A 84 16.53 -13.36 -15.70
C LEU A 84 16.36 -14.62 -14.85
N ASN A 85 17.20 -15.64 -15.06
CA ASN A 85 17.17 -16.89 -14.28
C ASN A 85 18.04 -16.85 -13.01
N PHE A 86 18.67 -15.72 -12.67
CA PHE A 86 19.37 -15.61 -11.38
C PHE A 86 18.38 -15.62 -10.22
N GLU A 87 18.73 -16.36 -9.18
CA GLU A 87 17.96 -16.46 -7.94
C GLU A 87 17.64 -15.07 -7.34
N PHE A 88 18.61 -14.17 -7.32
CA PHE A 88 18.43 -12.81 -6.81
C PHE A 88 17.43 -11.96 -7.63
N VAL A 89 17.39 -12.15 -8.95
CA VAL A 89 16.44 -11.42 -9.81
C VAL A 89 15.03 -11.97 -9.62
N ALA A 90 14.88 -13.29 -9.58
CA ALA A 90 13.61 -13.94 -9.27
C ALA A 90 13.09 -13.53 -7.87
N GLU A 91 13.97 -13.44 -6.87
CA GLU A 91 13.62 -12.97 -5.52
C GLU A 91 13.01 -11.57 -5.52
N GLU A 92 13.62 -10.63 -6.23
CA GLU A 92 13.18 -9.23 -6.27
C GLU A 92 11.86 -9.06 -7.03
N VAL A 93 11.67 -9.82 -8.11
CA VAL A 93 10.42 -9.82 -8.88
C VAL A 93 9.27 -10.34 -8.02
N VAL A 94 9.45 -11.47 -7.34
CA VAL A 94 8.43 -12.06 -6.46
C VAL A 94 8.09 -11.10 -5.31
N ARG A 95 9.11 -10.50 -4.69
CA ARG A 95 8.95 -9.49 -3.63
C ARG A 95 8.15 -8.28 -4.10
N SER A 96 8.46 -7.75 -5.28
CA SER A 96 7.79 -6.58 -5.86
C SER A 96 6.31 -6.86 -6.17
N ILE A 97 6.01 -8.02 -6.75
CA ILE A 97 4.64 -8.44 -7.07
C ILE A 97 3.84 -8.65 -5.77
N ALA A 98 4.39 -9.39 -4.82
CA ALA A 98 3.72 -9.67 -3.55
C ALA A 98 3.42 -8.39 -2.76
N GLY A 99 4.40 -7.48 -2.67
CA GLY A 99 4.24 -6.18 -2.03
C GLY A 99 3.15 -5.32 -2.69
N SER A 100 3.16 -5.26 -4.03
CA SER A 100 2.17 -4.49 -4.80
C SER A 100 0.75 -5.01 -4.59
N ILE A 101 0.54 -6.34 -4.62
CA ILE A 101 -0.78 -6.94 -4.38
C ILE A 101 -1.27 -6.62 -2.96
N GLY A 102 -0.40 -6.75 -1.96
CA GLY A 102 -0.72 -6.40 -0.57
C GLY A 102 -1.15 -4.94 -0.45
N LEU A 103 -0.49 -4.04 -1.16
CA LEU A 103 -0.81 -2.62 -1.18
C LEU A 103 -2.18 -2.32 -1.79
N VAL A 104 -2.46 -2.87 -2.97
CA VAL A 104 -3.75 -2.69 -3.65
C VAL A 104 -4.89 -3.24 -2.81
N ALA A 105 -4.68 -4.35 -2.13
CA ALA A 105 -5.68 -4.95 -1.25
C ALA A 105 -5.92 -4.12 0.04
N ALA A 106 -4.88 -3.47 0.57
CA ALA A 106 -4.98 -2.69 1.81
C ALA A 106 -5.86 -1.44 1.68
N ILE A 107 -5.91 -0.81 0.51
CA ILE A 107 -6.74 0.38 0.25
C ILE A 107 -8.23 0.12 0.51
N PRO A 108 -8.90 -0.82 -0.20
CA PRO A 108 -10.32 -1.07 0.02
C PRO A 108 -10.59 -1.64 1.41
N LEU A 109 -9.72 -2.50 1.94
CA LEU A 109 -9.87 -3.04 3.29
C LEU A 109 -9.89 -1.93 4.34
N THR A 110 -8.92 -1.00 4.29
CA THR A 110 -8.85 0.11 5.25
C THR A 110 -10.04 1.04 5.09
N ALA A 111 -10.42 1.41 3.86
CA ALA A 111 -11.55 2.31 3.62
C ALA A 111 -12.88 1.74 4.16
N ILE A 112 -13.11 0.44 3.98
CA ILE A 112 -14.29 -0.25 4.49
C ILE A 112 -14.26 -0.29 6.02
N ILE A 113 -13.15 -0.71 6.62
CA ILE A 113 -13.02 -0.83 8.08
C ILE A 113 -13.16 0.54 8.75
N ALA A 114 -12.46 1.57 8.26
CA ALA A 114 -12.52 2.92 8.78
C ALA A 114 -13.93 3.53 8.64
N GLY A 115 -14.54 3.37 7.47
CA GLY A 115 -15.91 3.84 7.23
C GLY A 115 -16.94 3.15 8.12
N TYR A 116 -16.79 1.85 8.37
CA TYR A 116 -17.64 1.09 9.29
C TYR A 116 -17.47 1.56 10.74
N LEU A 117 -16.23 1.69 11.23
CA LEU A 117 -15.91 2.13 12.59
C LEU A 117 -16.44 3.54 12.89
N GLU A 118 -16.19 4.49 11.99
CA GLU A 118 -16.66 5.88 12.13
C GLU A 118 -18.17 6.00 11.86
N GLY A 119 -18.74 5.14 11.02
CA GLY A 119 -20.18 5.02 10.81
C GLY A 119 -20.91 4.56 12.07
N ALA A 120 -20.41 3.51 12.73
CA ALA A 120 -21.00 2.93 13.94
C ALA A 120 -20.98 3.87 15.16
N LYS A 121 -19.99 4.77 15.26
CA LYS A 121 -19.96 5.83 16.30
C LYS A 121 -21.20 6.74 16.28
N ARG A 122 -21.93 6.83 15.16
CA ARG A 122 -23.19 7.57 15.06
C ARG A 122 -24.32 6.92 15.85
N GLU A 123 -24.44 5.59 15.81
CA GLU A 123 -25.56 4.87 16.44
C GLU A 123 -25.51 4.93 17.97
N THR A 124 -24.32 4.99 18.54
CA THR A 124 -24.13 5.11 19.99
C THR A 124 -24.39 6.52 20.53
N LYS A 125 -24.16 7.57 19.73
CA LYS A 125 -24.42 8.96 20.15
C LYS A 125 -25.88 9.37 20.02
N ASN A 126 -26.65 8.73 19.14
CA ASN A 126 -28.10 8.97 18.98
C ASN A 126 -28.97 8.18 19.98
N LYS A 127 -28.36 7.30 20.80
CA LYS A 127 -29.01 6.51 21.86
C LYS A 127 -28.79 7.07 23.28
N LYS A 128 -28.06 8.18 23.43
CA LYS A 128 -27.89 8.93 24.67
C LYS A 128 -28.60 10.27 24.53
#